data_AF-A0A975G890-F1
#
_entry.id   AF-A0A975G890-F1
#
_cell.length_a   1.000
_cell.length_b   1.000
_cell.length_c   1.000
_cell.angle_alpha   90.00
_cell.angle_beta   90.00
_cell.angle_gamma   90.00
#
_symmetry.space_group_name_H-M   'P 1'
#
loop_
_entity.id
_entity.type
_entity.pdbx_description
1 polymer ?
#
loop_
_entity_poly.entity_id
_entity_poly.type
_entity_poly.pdbx_seq_one_letter_code
_entity_poly.pdbx_strand_id
1 'polypeptide(L)'
;MPSFTDIWEVTPDTAHERASKLIPADSWIWDFSDEDSPLGNDIGADTFAAYLDFRREQPKGKVQTFITNLFDALEIEDADWDLLDAEALQEALDEDEGFSVVTRDEFILGLAFAQLLVEGAIDDLVKSRAMTALKRQSSDVLMEFHEEEDTAALRRDQLEELAMILGRA
;
A
#
# COMPACT_ATOMS: atom_id res chain seq x y z
N MET A 1 9.10 -20.44 10.03
CA MET A 1 8.20 -19.28 10.05
C MET A 1 7.79 -19.04 11.48
N PRO A 2 8.03 -17.85 12.05
CA PRO A 2 7.47 -17.48 13.35
C PRO A 2 5.95 -17.67 13.35
N SER A 3 5.39 -17.96 14.51
CA SER A 3 3.94 -17.91 14.73
C SER A 3 3.52 -16.45 14.59
N PHE A 4 2.83 -16.08 13.50
CA PHE A 4 2.37 -14.72 13.19
C PHE A 4 1.27 -14.20 14.15
N THR A 5 1.13 -14.78 15.35
CA THR A 5 -0.05 -14.61 16.19
C THR A 5 -0.06 -13.35 17.05
N ASP A 6 1.06 -12.63 17.17
CA ASP A 6 1.18 -11.44 18.04
C ASP A 6 2.11 -10.37 17.44
N ILE A 7 2.21 -10.28 16.11
CA ILE A 7 3.03 -9.23 15.46
C ILE A 7 2.17 -8.00 15.16
N TRP A 8 2.50 -6.90 15.83
CA TRP A 8 1.92 -5.57 15.55
C TRP A 8 2.78 -4.76 14.58
N GLU A 9 4.01 -5.22 14.35
CA GLU A 9 5.02 -4.61 13.49
C GLU A 9 5.92 -5.71 12.93
N VAL A 10 6.44 -5.50 11.73
CA VAL A 10 7.50 -6.32 11.14
C VAL A 10 8.77 -5.51 11.06
N THR A 11 9.85 -6.06 11.58
CA THR A 11 11.18 -5.43 11.55
C THR A 11 12.06 -6.13 10.50
N PRO A 12 13.22 -5.56 10.14
CA PRO A 12 14.17 -6.22 9.25
C PRO A 12 14.54 -7.65 9.67
N ASP A 13 14.54 -7.92 10.99
CA ASP A 13 14.89 -9.22 11.57
C ASP A 13 13.74 -10.23 11.57
N THR A 14 12.48 -9.77 11.58
CA THR A 14 11.30 -10.63 11.63
C THR A 14 10.60 -10.80 10.28
N ALA A 15 10.91 -9.92 9.31
CA ALA A 15 10.42 -10.00 7.95
C ALA A 15 10.89 -11.25 7.20
N HIS A 16 10.20 -11.58 6.11
CA HIS A 16 10.64 -12.58 5.18
C HIS A 16 12.01 -12.21 4.59
N GLU A 17 12.91 -13.19 4.43
CA GLU A 17 14.30 -12.95 4.01
C GLU A 17 14.45 -12.21 2.67
N ARG A 18 13.44 -12.30 1.79
CA ARG A 18 13.42 -11.56 0.52
C ARG A 18 13.18 -10.07 0.77
N ALA A 19 12.26 -9.72 1.65
CA ALA A 19 12.00 -8.33 2.04
C ALA A 19 13.25 -7.70 2.67
N SER A 20 13.87 -8.37 3.65
CA SER A 20 15.09 -7.88 4.31
C SER A 20 16.30 -7.72 3.37
N LYS A 21 16.29 -8.37 2.20
CA LYS A 21 17.31 -8.19 1.14
C LYS A 21 16.98 -7.05 0.18
N LEU A 22 15.69 -6.74 -0.01
CA LEU A 22 15.22 -5.72 -0.95
C LEU A 22 15.12 -4.34 -0.29
N ILE A 23 14.77 -4.29 0.99
CA ILE A 23 14.54 -3.06 1.75
C ILE A 23 15.75 -2.85 2.68
N PRO A 24 16.48 -1.72 2.58
CA PRO A 24 17.56 -1.39 3.51
C PRO A 24 17.07 -1.40 4.96
N ALA A 25 17.90 -1.87 5.89
CA ALA A 25 17.50 -2.03 7.30
C ALA A 25 17.20 -0.70 8.02
N ASP A 26 17.69 0.42 7.49
CA ASP A 26 17.48 1.79 7.96
C ASP A 26 16.44 2.58 7.14
N SER A 27 15.70 1.89 6.25
CA SER A 27 14.64 2.52 5.44
C SER A 27 13.43 2.91 6.30
N TRP A 28 12.82 4.05 5.97
CA TRP A 28 11.59 4.58 6.54
C TRP A 28 10.37 3.65 6.33
N ILE A 29 10.44 2.73 5.37
CA ILE A 29 9.40 1.71 5.12
C ILE A 29 9.20 0.78 6.34
N TRP A 30 10.22 0.64 7.19
CA TRP A 30 10.11 -0.11 8.43
C TRP A 30 9.45 0.69 9.56
N ASP A 31 9.26 1.99 9.41
CA ASP A 31 8.64 2.83 10.43
C ASP A 31 7.12 2.79 10.30
N PHE A 32 6.47 2.08 11.22
CA PHE A 32 5.00 1.99 11.29
C PHE A 32 4.37 3.20 11.99
N SER A 33 5.17 4.18 12.41
CA SER A 33 4.69 5.47 12.97
C SER A 33 4.87 6.63 11.99
N ASP A 34 5.48 6.39 10.82
CA ASP A 34 5.63 7.36 9.74
C ASP A 34 4.39 7.27 8.84
N GLU A 35 3.53 8.31 8.83
CA GLU A 35 2.29 8.32 8.04
C GLU A 35 2.54 8.16 6.53
N ASP A 36 3.73 8.52 6.03
CA ASP A 36 4.06 8.31 4.64
C ASP A 36 4.36 6.85 4.31
N SER A 37 4.80 6.07 5.31
CA SER A 37 5.21 4.66 5.18
C SER A 37 4.04 3.79 4.72
N PRO A 38 4.28 2.76 3.87
CA PRO A 38 3.19 1.92 3.35
C PRO A 38 2.31 1.28 4.43
N LEU A 39 2.84 1.07 5.63
CA LEU A 39 2.13 0.46 6.77
C LEU A 39 2.02 1.39 7.98
N GLY A 40 2.39 2.67 7.83
CA GLY A 40 2.40 3.63 8.93
C GLY A 40 1.17 4.55 8.99
N ASN A 41 0.47 4.78 7.86
CA ASN A 41 -0.86 5.39 7.90
C ASN A 41 -1.94 4.40 8.37
N ASP A 42 -3.10 4.95 8.80
CA ASP A 42 -4.23 4.18 9.34
C ASP A 42 -4.69 3.07 8.38
N ILE A 43 -4.85 3.39 7.09
CA ILE A 43 -5.31 2.43 6.07
C ILE A 43 -4.31 1.30 5.88
N GLY A 44 -3.02 1.62 5.80
CA GLY A 44 -1.94 0.64 5.64
C GLY A 44 -1.80 -0.27 6.86
N ALA A 45 -1.88 0.30 8.08
CA ALA A 45 -1.84 -0.45 9.32
C ALA A 45 -3.05 -1.39 9.47
N ASP A 46 -4.26 -0.90 9.20
CA ASP A 46 -5.48 -1.71 9.23
C ASP A 46 -5.44 -2.82 8.17
N THR A 47 -4.95 -2.49 6.96
CA THR A 47 -4.75 -3.47 5.89
C THR A 47 -3.78 -4.57 6.30
N PHE A 48 -2.67 -4.20 6.95
CA PHE A 48 -1.69 -5.16 7.44
C PHE A 48 -2.30 -6.12 8.46
N ALA A 49 -2.98 -5.59 9.48
CA ALA A 49 -3.63 -6.38 10.51
C ALA A 49 -4.70 -7.32 9.92
N ALA A 50 -5.57 -6.78 9.05
CA ALA A 50 -6.59 -7.57 8.36
C ALA A 50 -5.99 -8.65 7.46
N TYR A 51 -4.86 -8.38 6.81
CA TYR A 51 -4.18 -9.35 5.96
C TYR A 51 -3.58 -10.50 6.76
N LEU A 52 -2.98 -10.22 7.93
CA LEU A 52 -2.48 -11.26 8.83
C LEU A 52 -3.61 -12.20 9.29
N ASP A 53 -4.76 -11.63 9.67
CA ASP A 53 -5.93 -12.40 10.06
C ASP A 53 -6.46 -13.25 8.88
N PHE A 54 -6.57 -12.64 7.70
CA PHE A 54 -6.98 -13.34 6.47
C PHE A 54 -6.06 -14.54 6.16
N ARG A 55 -4.74 -14.37 6.26
CA ARG A 55 -3.79 -15.47 6.01
C ARG A 55 -3.80 -16.53 7.09
N ARG A 56 -4.09 -16.17 8.34
CA ARG A 56 -4.27 -17.13 9.42
C ARG A 56 -5.49 -18.02 9.19
N GLU A 57 -6.61 -17.42 8.81
CA GLU A 57 -7.89 -18.12 8.60
C GLU A 57 -7.95 -18.84 7.26
N GLN A 58 -7.34 -18.24 6.23
CA GLN A 58 -7.34 -18.73 4.86
C GLN A 58 -5.91 -18.70 4.28
N PRO A 59 -5.01 -19.62 4.69
CA PRO A 59 -3.62 -19.62 4.23
C PRO A 59 -3.42 -19.71 2.72
N LYS A 60 -4.44 -20.18 2.00
CA LYS A 60 -4.47 -20.27 0.52
C LYS A 60 -5.65 -19.51 -0.08
N GLY A 61 -6.24 -18.60 0.69
CA GLY A 61 -7.31 -17.72 0.23
C GLY A 61 -6.84 -16.90 -0.96
N LYS A 62 -7.77 -16.60 -1.86
CA LYS A 62 -7.49 -15.75 -3.03
C LYS A 62 -7.43 -14.30 -2.56
N VAL A 63 -6.38 -13.58 -2.94
CA VAL A 63 -6.23 -12.17 -2.53
C VAL A 63 -7.35 -11.29 -3.06
N GLN A 64 -7.90 -11.58 -4.25
CA GLN A 64 -9.07 -10.88 -4.76
C GLN A 64 -10.26 -10.93 -3.81
N THR A 65 -10.48 -12.06 -3.13
CA THR A 65 -11.56 -12.17 -2.13
C THR A 65 -11.28 -11.30 -0.91
N PHE A 66 -10.01 -11.19 -0.49
CA PHE A 66 -9.60 -10.28 0.57
C PHE A 66 -9.87 -8.82 0.19
N ILE A 67 -9.45 -8.40 -1.01
CA ILE A 67 -9.65 -7.03 -1.51
C ILE A 67 -11.14 -6.69 -1.54
N THR A 68 -11.96 -7.52 -2.18
CA THR A 68 -13.41 -7.28 -2.27
C THR A 68 -14.06 -7.20 -0.88
N ASN A 69 -13.71 -8.09 0.04
CA ASN A 69 -14.29 -8.07 1.38
C ASN A 69 -13.91 -6.81 2.17
N LEU A 70 -12.67 -6.33 2.05
CA LEU A 70 -12.27 -5.11 2.76
C LEU A 70 -12.92 -3.87 2.16
N PHE A 71 -13.05 -3.82 0.84
CA PHE A 71 -13.68 -2.70 0.14
C PHE A 71 -15.17 -2.63 0.43
N ASP A 72 -15.85 -3.78 0.46
CA ASP A 72 -17.24 -3.88 0.93
C ASP A 72 -17.40 -3.35 2.37
N ALA A 73 -16.40 -3.58 3.25
CA ALA A 73 -16.43 -3.11 4.63
C ALA A 73 -16.13 -1.61 4.78
N LEU A 74 -15.31 -1.05 3.89
CA LEU A 74 -14.98 0.38 3.83
C LEU A 74 -16.03 1.19 3.05
N GLU A 75 -17.03 0.53 2.46
CA GLU A 75 -18.01 1.14 1.55
C GLU A 75 -17.38 1.83 0.33
N ILE A 76 -16.24 1.30 -0.15
CA ILE A 76 -15.51 1.78 -1.33
C ILE A 76 -15.69 0.80 -2.49
N GLU A 77 -15.89 1.31 -3.69
CA GLU A 77 -15.99 0.45 -4.88
C GLU A 77 -14.62 -0.14 -5.29
N ASP A 78 -14.59 -1.46 -5.59
CA ASP A 78 -13.45 -2.17 -6.21
C ASP A 78 -13.36 -1.86 -7.72
N ALA A 79 -13.26 -0.58 -8.04
CA ALA A 79 -13.29 -0.02 -9.39
C ALA A 79 -12.12 0.95 -9.65
N ASP A 80 -12.03 1.47 -10.88
CA ASP A 80 -11.16 2.58 -11.30
C ASP A 80 -9.67 2.45 -10.93
N TRP A 81 -9.19 1.20 -10.87
CA TRP A 81 -7.80 0.91 -10.55
C TRP A 81 -6.81 1.50 -11.56
N ASP A 82 -7.25 1.74 -12.80
CA ASP A 82 -6.48 2.29 -13.92
C ASP A 82 -6.72 3.78 -14.17
N LEU A 83 -7.45 4.48 -13.28
CA LEU A 83 -7.67 5.92 -13.36
C LEU A 83 -6.35 6.69 -13.25
N LEU A 84 -5.88 7.20 -14.39
CA LEU A 84 -4.64 7.97 -14.54
C LEU A 84 -4.81 9.24 -15.39
N ASP A 85 -5.97 9.42 -16.03
CA ASP A 85 -6.26 10.64 -16.77
C ASP A 85 -6.43 11.80 -15.79
N ALA A 86 -5.80 12.93 -16.06
CA ALA A 86 -5.72 14.03 -15.10
C ALA A 86 -7.10 14.69 -14.84
N GLU A 87 -7.93 14.83 -15.87
CA GLU A 87 -9.26 15.45 -15.73
C GLU A 87 -10.20 14.51 -14.98
N ALA A 88 -10.23 13.23 -15.35
CA ALA A 88 -11.05 12.24 -14.66
C ALA A 88 -10.58 11.98 -13.22
N LEU A 89 -9.27 12.04 -12.97
CA LEU A 89 -8.71 11.93 -11.62
C LEU A 89 -9.13 13.12 -10.75
N GLN A 90 -9.06 14.35 -11.28
CA GLN A 90 -9.53 15.53 -10.55
C GLN A 90 -11.03 15.42 -10.24
N GLU A 91 -11.86 15.00 -11.20
CA GLU A 91 -13.29 14.80 -10.98
C GLU A 91 -13.56 13.78 -9.87
N ALA A 92 -12.83 12.67 -9.84
CA ALA A 92 -12.95 11.66 -8.79
C ALA A 92 -12.52 12.17 -7.41
N LEU A 93 -11.49 13.03 -7.34
CA LEU A 93 -11.08 13.66 -6.08
C LEU A 93 -12.14 14.65 -5.58
N ASP A 94 -12.77 15.39 -6.49
CA ASP A 94 -13.79 16.37 -6.14
C ASP A 94 -15.11 15.72 -5.67
N GLU A 95 -15.39 14.48 -6.08
CA GLU A 95 -16.65 13.77 -5.79
C GLU A 95 -16.81 13.44 -4.30
N ASP A 96 -15.75 12.99 -3.63
CA ASP A 96 -15.78 12.55 -2.24
C ASP A 96 -14.62 13.10 -1.39
N GLU A 97 -14.10 14.27 -1.78
CA GLU A 97 -12.92 14.89 -1.14
C GLU A 97 -11.70 13.93 -1.14
N GLY A 98 -11.55 13.17 -2.22
CA GLY A 98 -10.45 12.25 -2.48
C GLY A 98 -10.45 10.97 -1.65
N PHE A 99 -11.45 10.75 -0.79
CA PHE A 99 -11.51 9.63 0.13
C PHE A 99 -11.34 8.29 -0.59
N SER A 100 -12.12 8.01 -1.63
CA SER A 100 -12.07 6.74 -2.35
C SER A 100 -10.74 6.54 -3.08
N VAL A 101 -10.20 7.58 -3.71
CA VAL A 101 -8.96 7.50 -4.49
C VAL A 101 -7.77 7.26 -3.57
N VAL A 102 -7.62 8.08 -2.53
CA VAL A 102 -6.49 8.01 -1.59
C VAL A 102 -6.54 6.71 -0.80
N THR A 103 -7.69 6.35 -0.23
CA THR A 103 -7.85 5.10 0.54
C THR A 103 -7.53 3.88 -0.31
N ARG A 104 -7.96 3.85 -1.58
CA ARG A 104 -7.67 2.74 -2.49
C ARG A 104 -6.17 2.60 -2.76
N ASP A 105 -5.47 3.72 -2.92
CA ASP A 105 -4.02 3.72 -3.15
C ASP A 105 -3.25 3.30 -1.90
N GLU A 106 -3.57 3.88 -0.74
CA GLU A 106 -2.95 3.48 0.54
C GLU A 106 -3.19 2.01 0.86
N PHE A 107 -4.42 1.52 0.67
CA PHE A 107 -4.77 0.12 0.84
C PHE A 107 -3.89 -0.78 -0.02
N ILE A 108 -3.80 -0.51 -1.33
CA ILE A 108 -3.12 -1.44 -2.23
C ILE A 108 -1.61 -1.41 -2.05
N LEU A 109 -1.04 -0.25 -1.69
CA LEU A 109 0.36 -0.14 -1.31
C LEU A 109 0.63 -0.89 -0.01
N GLY A 110 -0.19 -0.66 1.02
CA GLY A 110 -0.10 -1.37 2.29
C GLY A 110 -0.23 -2.88 2.10
N LEU A 111 -1.18 -3.34 1.29
CA LEU A 111 -1.31 -4.76 0.96
C LEU A 111 -0.06 -5.30 0.24
N ALA A 112 0.47 -4.60 -0.76
CA ALA A 112 1.66 -5.03 -1.48
C ALA A 112 2.86 -5.22 -0.53
N PHE A 113 3.08 -4.28 0.39
CA PHE A 113 4.14 -4.38 1.38
C PHE A 113 3.84 -5.43 2.44
N ALA A 114 2.60 -5.58 2.91
CA ALA A 114 2.20 -6.66 3.80
C ALA A 114 2.56 -8.04 3.22
N GLN A 115 2.22 -8.28 1.95
CA GLN A 115 2.58 -9.53 1.26
C GLN A 115 4.09 -9.71 1.14
N LEU A 116 4.81 -8.66 0.76
CA LEU A 116 6.26 -8.71 0.65
C LEU A 116 6.94 -9.02 1.99
N LEU A 117 6.55 -8.33 3.06
CA LEU A 117 7.13 -8.47 4.39
C LEU A 117 6.82 -9.84 5.01
N VAL A 118 5.62 -10.37 4.80
CA VAL A 118 5.16 -11.64 5.43
C VAL A 118 5.53 -12.86 4.60
N GLU A 119 5.37 -12.78 3.27
CA GLU A 119 5.46 -13.94 2.36
C GLU A 119 6.67 -13.86 1.43
N GLY A 120 7.31 -12.69 1.31
CA GLY A 120 8.40 -12.50 0.36
C GLY A 120 7.96 -12.58 -1.09
N ALA A 121 6.67 -12.44 -1.37
CA ALA A 121 6.12 -12.44 -2.70
C ALA A 121 4.87 -11.56 -2.71
N ILE A 122 4.56 -11.00 -3.87
CA ILE A 122 3.38 -10.15 -4.06
C ILE A 122 2.54 -10.81 -5.15
N ASP A 123 1.24 -10.89 -4.95
CA ASP A 123 0.33 -11.36 -5.98
C ASP A 123 0.37 -10.43 -7.21
N ASP A 124 0.34 -10.99 -8.41
CA ASP A 124 0.48 -10.22 -9.66
C ASP A 124 -0.57 -9.12 -9.80
N LEU A 125 -1.81 -9.37 -9.33
CA LEU A 125 -2.88 -8.37 -9.34
C LEU A 125 -2.55 -7.21 -8.40
N VAL A 126 -2.13 -7.53 -7.18
CA VAL A 126 -1.77 -6.53 -6.15
C VAL A 126 -0.60 -5.71 -6.63
N LYS A 127 0.43 -6.36 -7.16
CA LYS A 127 1.61 -5.68 -7.72
C LYS A 127 1.23 -4.74 -8.85
N SER A 128 0.39 -5.20 -9.79
CA SER A 128 -0.06 -4.35 -10.90
C SER A 128 -0.84 -3.12 -10.43
N ARG A 129 -1.77 -3.30 -9.48
CA ARG A 129 -2.58 -2.19 -8.94
C ARG A 129 -1.73 -1.23 -8.11
N ALA A 130 -0.81 -1.73 -7.29
CA ALA A 130 0.14 -0.93 -6.52
C ALA A 130 1.05 -0.08 -7.44
N MET A 131 1.54 -0.65 -8.54
CA MET A 131 2.33 0.12 -9.52
C MET A 131 1.51 1.22 -10.20
N THR A 132 0.20 1.04 -10.38
CA THR A 132 -0.68 2.11 -10.87
C THR A 132 -0.94 3.16 -9.81
N ALA A 133 -1.20 2.76 -8.57
CA ALA A 133 -1.33 3.67 -7.42
C ALA A 133 -0.10 4.57 -7.27
N LEU A 134 1.12 4.02 -7.36
CA LEU A 134 2.35 4.81 -7.32
C LEU A 134 2.42 5.87 -8.43
N LYS A 135 1.99 5.52 -9.65
CA LYS A 135 1.93 6.48 -10.76
C LYS A 135 0.90 7.58 -10.51
N ARG A 136 -0.26 7.20 -9.96
CA ARG A 136 -1.34 8.13 -9.62
C ARG A 136 -0.91 9.08 -8.50
N GLN A 137 -0.37 8.56 -7.39
CA GLN A 137 0.17 9.38 -6.30
C GLN A 137 1.33 10.28 -6.75
N SER A 138 2.13 9.85 -7.74
CA SER A 138 3.21 10.68 -8.30
C SER A 138 2.75 11.73 -9.31
N SER A 139 1.46 11.77 -9.67
CA SER A 139 0.91 12.73 -10.62
C SER A 139 0.83 14.12 -9.99
N ASP A 140 0.90 15.16 -10.83
CA ASP A 140 0.78 16.55 -10.35
C ASP A 140 -0.59 16.79 -9.69
N VAL A 141 -1.66 16.14 -10.17
CA VAL A 141 -3.01 16.25 -9.60
C VAL A 141 -3.06 15.80 -8.13
N LEU A 142 -2.52 14.62 -7.81
CA LEU A 142 -2.47 14.12 -6.43
C LEU A 142 -1.46 14.90 -5.57
N MET A 143 -0.33 15.28 -6.16
CA MET A 143 0.67 16.09 -5.45
C MET A 143 0.13 17.45 -5.04
N GLU A 144 -0.68 18.09 -5.89
CA GLU A 144 -1.35 19.36 -5.59
C GLU A 144 -2.48 19.16 -4.58
N PHE A 145 -3.24 18.05 -4.67
CA PHE A 145 -4.31 17.72 -3.73
C PHE A 145 -3.83 17.59 -2.27
N HIS A 146 -2.61 17.09 -2.04
CA HIS A 146 -2.05 16.95 -0.69
C HIS A 146 -1.56 18.27 -0.07
N GLU A 147 -1.61 19.41 -0.78
CA GLU A 147 -1.37 20.79 -0.31
C GLU A 147 -0.11 21.06 0.56
N GLU A 148 0.93 20.22 0.50
CA GLU A 148 2.19 20.44 1.23
C GLU A 148 3.40 20.66 0.29
N GLU A 149 3.54 21.89 -0.24
CA GLU A 149 4.66 22.24 -1.15
C GLU A 149 6.05 21.91 -0.57
N ASP A 150 6.22 22.03 0.75
CA ASP A 150 7.50 21.82 1.44
C ASP A 150 7.90 20.33 1.54
N THR A 151 6.96 19.38 1.37
CA THR A 151 7.20 17.93 1.48
C THR A 151 7.05 17.19 0.14
N ALA A 152 6.51 17.83 -0.89
CA ALA A 152 6.25 17.20 -2.20
C ALA A 152 7.50 16.62 -2.90
N ALA A 153 8.70 17.17 -2.66
CA ALA A 153 9.94 16.60 -3.17
C ALA A 153 10.32 15.30 -2.46
N LEU A 154 10.22 15.30 -1.12
CA LEU A 154 10.44 14.11 -0.30
C LEU A 154 9.45 12.99 -0.66
N ARG A 155 8.17 13.35 -0.83
CA ARG A 155 7.13 12.38 -1.20
C ARG A 155 7.41 11.74 -2.55
N ARG A 156 7.88 12.49 -3.55
CA ARG A 156 8.28 11.93 -4.84
C ARG A 156 9.43 10.93 -4.69
N ASP A 157 10.46 11.27 -3.93
CA ASP A 157 11.60 10.37 -3.68
C ASP A 157 11.15 9.07 -2.98
N GLN A 158 10.25 9.19 -1.98
CA GLN A 158 9.64 8.04 -1.30
C GLN A 158 8.87 7.16 -2.28
N LEU A 159 7.98 7.73 -3.11
CA LEU A 159 7.21 6.99 -4.11
C LEU A 159 8.09 6.28 -5.14
N GLU A 160 9.18 6.92 -5.56
CA GLU A 160 10.18 6.29 -6.43
C GLU A 160 10.89 5.11 -5.76
N GLU A 161 11.23 5.23 -4.47
CA GLU A 161 11.78 4.11 -3.68
C GLU A 161 10.80 2.94 -3.61
N LEU A 162 9.53 3.20 -3.31
CA LEU A 162 8.49 2.17 -3.29
C LEU A 162 8.39 1.48 -4.66
N ALA A 163 8.37 2.25 -5.76
CA ALA A 163 8.32 1.74 -7.12
C ALA A 163 9.53 0.83 -7.44
N MET A 164 10.73 1.22 -7.03
CA MET A 164 11.94 0.43 -7.23
C MET A 164 11.89 -0.90 -6.48
N ILE A 165 11.40 -0.89 -5.24
CA ILE A 165 11.27 -2.11 -4.42
C ILE A 165 10.23 -3.04 -5.03
N LEU A 166 9.02 -2.55 -5.32
CA LEU A 166 7.95 -3.35 -5.92
C LEU A 166 8.36 -3.90 -7.29
N GLY A 167 9.11 -3.13 -8.09
CA GLY A 167 9.64 -3.59 -9.37
C GLY A 167 10.56 -4.82 -9.27
N ARG A 168 11.25 -5.00 -8.14
CA ARG A 168 12.20 -6.11 -7.89
C ARG A 168 11.61 -7.26 -7.05
N ALA A 169 10.52 -6.99 -6.33
CA ALA A 169 9.77 -7.97 -5.55
C ALA A 169 9.15 -9.04 -6.44
#